data_AF-A0A6I7ZC36-F1
#
_entry.id   AF-A0A6I7ZC36-F1
#
_cell.length_a   1.000
_cell.length_b   1.000
_cell.length_c   1.000
_cell.angle_alpha   90.00
_cell.angle_beta   90.00
_cell.angle_gamma   90.00
#
_symmetry.space_group_name_H-M   'P 1'
#
loop_
_entity.id
_entity.type
_entity.pdbx_description
1 polymer ?
#
loop_
_entity_poly.entity_id
_entity_poly.type
_entity_poly.pdbx_seq_one_letter_code
_entity_poly.pdbx_strand_id
1 'polypeptide(L)' 'MKTFNPRDHVCSRVAGYYMGIPEIIVRKAQMQWSLDTRYVIELDIDRQITLPASKIDYYSYPQEKSN' A
#
# COMPACT_ATOMS: atom_id res chain seq x y z
N MET A 1 1.67 3.03 -14.62
CA MET A 1 2.11 2.44 -13.35
C MET A 1 1.69 3.39 -12.25
N LYS A 2 1.05 2.91 -11.17
CA LYS A 2 0.61 3.80 -10.09
C LYS A 2 1.82 4.32 -9.32
N THR A 3 1.79 5.60 -8.99
CA THR A 3 2.82 6.27 -8.18
C THR A 3 2.14 6.77 -6.93
N PHE A 4 2.75 6.50 -5.77
CA PHE A 4 2.27 6.95 -4.47
C PHE A 4 3.26 7.93 -3.84
N ASN A 5 2.74 8.81 -3.01
CA ASN A 5 3.51 9.79 -2.24
C ASN A 5 3.55 9.39 -0.76
N PRO A 6 4.58 9.84 -0.01
CA PRO A 6 4.56 9.74 1.44
C PRO A 6 3.24 10.29 2.01
N ARG A 7 2.68 9.58 2.99
CA ARG A 7 1.40 9.84 3.66
C ARG A 7 0.13 9.50 2.87
N ASP A 8 0.25 8.97 1.64
CA ASP A 8 -0.92 8.42 0.94
C ASP A 8 -1.50 7.24 1.72
N HIS A 9 -2.83 7.23 1.89
CA HIS A 9 -3.57 6.12 2.46
C HIS A 9 -3.82 5.06 1.38
N VAL A 10 -3.39 3.84 1.66
CA VAL A 10 -3.41 2.73 0.70
C VAL A 10 -3.89 1.45 1.35
N CYS A 11 -4.12 0.42 0.55
CA CYS A 11 -4.37 -0.93 1.03
C CYS A 11 -3.63 -1.97 0.20
N SER A 12 -3.23 -3.05 0.87
CA SER A 12 -2.62 -4.20 0.21
C SER A 12 -3.65 -5.00 -0.58
N ARG A 13 -3.26 -5.44 -1.78
CA ARG A 13 -3.97 -6.41 -2.61
C ARG A 13 -3.35 -7.81 -2.57
N VAL A 14 -2.37 -8.02 -1.70
CA VAL A 14 -1.76 -9.34 -1.53
C VAL A 14 -2.71 -10.20 -0.73
N ALA A 15 -3.23 -11.26 -1.34
CA ALA A 15 -4.09 -12.23 -0.65
C ALA A 15 -3.36 -12.83 0.57
N GLY A 16 -4.01 -12.80 1.73
CA GLY A 16 -3.44 -13.24 3.00
C GLY A 16 -3.40 -12.10 4.04
N TYR A 17 -2.30 -12.03 4.81
CA TYR A 17 -2.14 -11.04 5.86
C TYR A 17 -2.11 -9.62 5.27
N TYR A 18 -2.93 -8.74 5.86
CA TYR A 18 -3.06 -7.30 5.57
C TYR A 18 -3.82 -6.90 4.30
N MET A 19 -4.45 -7.84 3.58
CA MET A 19 -5.30 -7.51 2.44
C MET A 19 -6.46 -6.58 2.84
N GLY A 20 -6.60 -5.46 2.14
CA GLY A 20 -7.69 -4.50 2.34
C GLY A 20 -7.58 -3.66 3.62
N ILE A 21 -6.58 -3.89 4.46
CA ILE A 21 -6.32 -3.07 5.65
C ILE A 21 -5.79 -1.70 5.19
N PRO A 22 -6.27 -0.59 5.77
CA PRO A 22 -5.69 0.72 5.53
C PRO A 22 -4.27 0.82 6.08
N GLU A 23 -3.37 1.30 5.24
CA GLU A 23 -1.94 1.46 5.49
C GLU A 23 -1.49 2.85 5.02
N ILE A 24 -0.30 3.29 5.44
CA ILE A 24 0.27 4.60 5.08
C ILE A 24 1.59 4.44 4.35
N ILE A 25 1.74 5.07 3.18
CA ILE A 25 3.02 5.11 2.48
C ILE A 25 4.03 5.92 3.29
N VAL A 26 5.16 5.31 3.64
CA VAL A 26 6.27 6.00 4.32
C VAL A 26 7.19 6.62 3.29
N ARG A 27 7.65 5.81 2.33
CA ARG A 27 8.61 6.22 1.29
C ARG A 27 8.68 5.22 0.15
N LYS A 28 9.25 5.64 -0.98
CA LYS A 28 9.73 4.74 -2.02
C LYS A 28 10.93 3.94 -1.50
N ALA A 29 10.92 2.63 -1.69
CA ALA A 29 12.06 1.78 -1.37
C ALA A 29 13.14 1.92 -2.44
N GLN A 30 14.39 2.09 -2.01
CA GLN A 30 15.54 2.14 -2.92
C GLN A 30 15.92 0.70 -3.30
N MET A 31 15.81 0.36 -4.58
CA MET A 31 16.22 -0.94 -5.11
C MET A 31 17.23 -0.75 -6.23
N GLN A 32 18.31 -1.54 -6.20
CA GLN A 32 19.37 -1.48 -7.21
C GLN A 32 18.95 -2.12 -8.54
N TRP A 33 18.15 -3.20 -8.51
CA TRP A 33 17.57 -3.87 -9.68
C TRP A 33 16.13 -4.31 -9.42
N SER A 34 15.16 -3.60 -10.01
CA SER A 34 13.75 -4.01 -10.09
C SER A 34 13.02 -3.16 -11.14
N LEU A 35 12.17 -3.80 -11.95
CA LEU A 35 11.27 -3.10 -12.89
C LEU A 35 9.99 -2.58 -12.20
N ASP A 36 9.67 -3.12 -11.03
CA ASP A 36 8.52 -2.68 -10.22
C ASP A 36 9.00 -1.81 -9.06
N THR A 37 8.42 -0.62 -8.95
CA THR A 37 8.70 0.33 -7.87
C THR A 37 8.10 -0.22 -6.60
N ARG A 38 8.87 -0.25 -5.53
CA ARG A 38 8.39 -0.70 -4.23
C ARG A 38 8.25 0.46 -3.27
N TYR A 39 7.32 0.31 -2.33
CA TYR A 39 7.05 1.28 -1.28
C TYR A 39 7.18 0.61 0.07
N VAL A 40 7.78 1.33 1.01
CA VAL A 40 7.71 1.01 2.43
C VAL A 40 6.39 1.58 2.93
N ILE A 41 5.59 0.72 3.56
CA ILE A 41 4.24 1.03 4.03
C ILE A 41 4.17 0.69 5.51
N GLU A 42 3.53 1.55 6.29
CA GLU A 42 3.27 1.37 7.71
C GLU A 42 1.86 0.82 7.92
N LEU A 43 1.81 -0.30 8.64
CA LEU A 43 0.59 -0.98 9.08
C LEU A 43 0.09 -0.34 10.38
N ASP A 44 -1.20 -0.51 10.66
CA ASP A 44 -1.86 -0.09 11.90
C ASP A 44 -1.28 -0.72 13.18
N ILE A 45 -0.54 -1.82 13.05
CA ILE A 45 0.17 -2.51 14.14
C ILE A 45 1.61 -1.99 14.37
N ASP A 46 1.93 -0.78 13.93
CA ASP A 46 3.27 -0.15 14.02
C ASP A 46 4.39 -1.00 13.37
N ARG A 47 4.04 -1.77 12.33
CA ARG A 47 5.00 -2.58 11.55
C ARG A 47 5.13 -2.01 10.15
N GLN A 48 6.31 -2.17 9.56
CA GLN A 48 6.58 -1.76 8.19
C GLN A 48 6.76 -2.96 7.29
N ILE A 49 6.11 -2.93 6.13
CA ILE A 49 6.27 -3.90 5.06
C ILE A 49 6.72 -3.20 3.78
N THR A 50 7.28 -3.96 2.84
CA THR A 50 7.63 -3.43 1.52
C THR A 50 6.84 -4.17 0.46
N LEU A 51 5.95 -3.46 -0.23
CA LEU A 51 5.15 -4.01 -1.33
C LEU A 51 5.47 -3.35 -2.67
N PRO A 52 5.37 -4.09 -3.77
CA PRO A 52 5.42 -3.50 -5.11
C PRO A 52 4.18 -2.65 -5.39
N ALA A 53 4.33 -1.60 -6.20
CA ALA A 53 3.25 -0.69 -6.59
C ALA A 53 2.07 -1.44 -7.24
N SER A 54 2.36 -2.55 -7.93
CA SER A 54 1.35 -3.43 -8.51
C SER A 54 0.47 -4.17 -7.50
N LYS A 55 0.80 -4.16 -6.20
CA LYS A 55 0.04 -4.84 -5.13
C LYS A 55 -0.54 -3.88 -4.10
N ILE A 56 -0.56 -2.59 -4.41
CA ILE A 56 -1.06 -1.52 -3.55
C ILE A 56 -2.14 -0.78 -4.33
N ASP A 57 -3.25 -0.42 -3.68
CA ASP A 57 -4.26 0.49 -4.22
C ASP A 57 -4.55 1.63 -3.23
N TYR A 58 -5.08 2.76 -3.71
CA TYR A 58 -5.54 3.82 -2.83
C TYR A 58 -6.67 3.31 -1.93
N TYR A 59 -6.57 3.61 -0.64
CA TYR A 59 -7.62 3.30 0.30
C TYR A 59 -8.78 4.28 0.09
N SER A 60 -9.99 3.74 -0.11
CA SER A 60 -11.22 4.54 -0.18
C SER A 60 -12.20 3.98 0.84
N TYR A 61 -12.70 4.80 1.77
CA TYR A 61 -13.75 4.41 2.70
C TYR A 61 -14.70 5.57 3.03
N PRO A 62 -16.02 5.32 3.20
CA PRO A 62 -16.74 4.05 2.98
C PRO A 62 -17.37 3.95 1.58
N GLN A 63 -17.50 2.72 1.09
CA GLN A 63 -18.57 2.38 0.15
C GLN A 63 -19.89 2.43 0.90
N GLU A 64 -20.78 3.34 0.50
CA GLU A 64 -22.18 3.28 0.91
C GLU A 64 -22.74 1.92 0.48
N LYS A 65 -23.29 1.17 1.44
CA LYS A 65 -24.15 0.04 1.13
C LYS A 65 -25.39 0.61 0.44
N SER A 66 -25.41 0.63 -0.89
CA SER A 66 -26.65 0.80 -1.63
C SER A 66 -27.52 -0.40 -1.29
N ASN A 67 -28.60 -0.13 -0.56
CA ASN A 67 -29.66 -1.07 -0.20
C ASN A 67 -30.72 -1.07 -1.29
#